data_AF-A0A1M6F590-F1
#
_entry.id   AF-A0A1M6F590-F1
#
_cell.length_a   1.000
_cell.length_b   1.000
_cell.length_c   1.000
_cell.angle_alpha   90.00
_cell.angle_beta   90.00
_cell.angle_gamma   90.00
#
_symmetry.space_group_name_H-M   'P 1'
#
loop_
_entity.id
_entity.type
_entity.pdbx_description
1 polymer ?
#
loop_
_entity_poly.entity_id
_entity_poly.type
_entity_poly.pdbx_seq_one_letter_code
_entity_poly.pdbx_strand_id
1 'polypeptide(L)' 'MSQVAICPTCGAKSKIKEKNGNISYQAVQDDEVFKKVGQLKKAMEKFKEKAEKLEKELERLKSEKQS' A
#
# COMPACT_ATOMS: atom_id res chain seq x y z
N MET A 1 -3.65 1.43 8.89
CA MET A 1 -4.35 1.00 7.66
C MET A 1 -5.85 0.99 7.91
N SER A 2 -6.68 1.28 6.92
CA SER A 2 -8.14 1.27 7.11
C SER A 2 -8.67 -0.16 7.10
N GLN A 3 -9.46 -0.54 8.11
CA GLN A 3 -10.06 -1.88 8.16
C GLN A 3 -11.19 -1.96 7.13
N VAL A 4 -11.09 -2.88 6.17
CA VAL A 4 -12.10 -3.11 5.14
C VAL A 4 -12.81 -4.41 5.50
N ALA A 5 -14.14 -4.38 5.55
CA ALA A 5 -14.98 -5.53 5.81
C ALA A 5 -16.19 -5.54 4.86
N ILE A 6 -16.90 -6.65 4.85
CA ILE A 6 -18.17 -6.77 4.14
C ILE A 6 -19.24 -6.12 5.03
N CYS A 7 -20.00 -5.19 4.48
CA CYS A 7 -21.13 -4.60 5.18
C CYS A 7 -22.19 -5.69 5.43
N PRO A 8 -22.61 -5.95 6.69
CA PRO A 8 -23.57 -6.99 6.99
C PRO A 8 -24.99 -6.69 6.45
N THR A 9 -25.29 -5.42 6.15
CA THR A 9 -26.62 -4.98 5.69
C THR A 9 -26.79 -5.08 4.16
N CYS A 10 -25.75 -4.76 3.39
CA CYS A 10 -25.84 -4.69 1.92
C CYS A 10 -24.81 -5.57 1.17
N GLY A 11 -23.91 -6.26 1.88
CA GLY A 11 -22.90 -7.12 1.27
C GLY A 11 -21.76 -6.38 0.54
N ALA A 12 -21.78 -5.05 0.48
CA ALA A 12 -20.74 -4.27 -0.19
C ALA A 12 -19.44 -4.20 0.63
N LYS A 13 -18.28 -4.17 -0.06
CA LYS A 13 -16.99 -3.90 0.57
C LYS A 13 -16.99 -2.48 1.13
N SER A 14 -16.81 -2.38 2.45
CA SER A 14 -16.93 -1.13 3.19
C SER A 14 -15.75 -0.95 4.12
N LYS A 15 -15.32 0.29 4.29
CA LYS A 15 -14.36 0.68 5.32
C LYS A 15 -15.10 0.83 6.64
N ILE A 16 -14.59 0.19 7.68
CA ILE A 16 -15.07 0.35 9.05
C ILE A 16 -14.46 1.64 9.62
N LYS A 17 -15.32 2.50 10.15
CA LYS A 17 -14.95 3.68 10.91
C LYS A 17 -15.65 3.62 12.26
N GLU A 18 -14.88 3.55 13.33
CA GLU A 18 -15.39 3.63 14.69
C GLU A 18 -15.20 5.06 15.21
N LYS A 19 -16.29 5.66 15.70
CA LYS A 19 -16.25 6.93 16.44
C LYS A 19 -17.18 6.83 17.64
N ASN A 20 -16.64 7.03 18.84
CA ASN A 20 -17.40 7.09 20.09
C ASN A 20 -18.32 5.86 20.31
N GLY A 21 -17.82 4.64 20.03
CA GLY A 21 -18.59 3.40 20.18
C GLY A 21 -19.59 3.08 19.06
N ASN A 22 -19.82 4.01 18.12
CA ASN A 22 -20.63 3.75 16.94
C ASN A 22 -19.76 3.29 15.76
N ILE A 23 -20.02 2.08 15.30
CA ILE A 23 -19.40 1.48 14.11
C ILE A 23 -20.17 1.95 12.88
N SER A 24 -19.50 2.70 12.01
CA SER A 24 -20.03 3.14 10.73
C SER A 24 -19.35 2.41 9.58
N TYR A 25 -20.14 1.92 8.63
CA TYR A 25 -19.67 1.25 7.42
C TYR A 25 -19.76 2.22 6.25
N GLN A 26 -18.62 2.63 5.70
CA GLN A 26 -18.57 3.48 4.52
C GLN A 26 -18.23 2.63 3.29
N ALA A 27 -19.11 2.60 2.29
CA ALA A 27 -18.86 1.87 1.05
C ALA A 27 -17.55 2.35 0.40
N VAL A 28 -16.69 1.40 0.01
CA VAL A 28 -15.48 1.71 -0.75
C VAL A 28 -15.90 1.91 -2.21
N GLN A 29 -15.81 3.14 -2.69
CA GLN A 29 -16.15 3.51 -4.06
C GLN A 29 -14.95 3.38 -5.00
N ASP A 30 -15.20 3.30 -6.31
CA ASP A 30 -14.18 3.10 -7.34
C ASP A 30 -13.07 4.16 -7.27
N ASP A 31 -13.40 5.44 -7.04
CA ASP A 31 -12.43 6.52 -6.89
C ASP A 31 -11.45 6.30 -5.73
N GLU A 32 -11.91 5.72 -4.61
CA GLU A 32 -11.04 5.40 -3.48
C GLU A 32 -10.12 4.20 -3.81
N VAL A 33 -10.62 3.24 -4.59
CA VAL A 33 -9.83 2.10 -5.09
C VAL A 33 -8.75 2.60 -6.05
N PHE A 34 -9.10 3.41 -7.04
CA PHE A 34 -8.15 4.00 -8.00
C PHE A 34 -7.06 4.81 -7.30
N LYS A 35 -7.43 5.63 -6.29
CA LYS A 35 -6.45 6.37 -5.49
C LYS A 35 -5.48 5.45 -4.75
N LYS A 36 -5.98 4.38 -4.13
CA LYS A 36 -5.12 3.40 -3.41
C LYS A 36 -4.23 2.62 -4.36
N VAL A 37 -4.73 2.21 -5.52
CA VAL A 37 -3.93 1.56 -6.57
C VAL A 37 -2.82 2.50 -7.06
N GLY A 38 -3.13 3.78 -7.27
CA GLY A 38 -2.14 4.79 -7.63
C GLY A 38 -1.07 4.99 -6.55
N GLN A 39 -1.47 5.02 -5.28
CA GLN A 39 -0.53 5.08 -4.15
C GLN A 39 0.39 3.85 -4.10
N LEU A 40 -0.15 2.65 -4.34
CA LEU A 40 0.61 1.41 -4.37
C LEU A 40 1.66 1.42 -5.48
N LYS A 41 1.28 1.79 -6.71
CA LYS A 41 2.20 1.88 -7.86
C LYS A 41 3.36 2.83 -7.56
N LYS A 42 3.08 4.02 -7.03
CA LYS A 42 4.12 4.99 -6.62
C LYS A 42 5.04 4.45 -5.53
N ALA A 43 4.51 3.69 -4.58
CA ALA A 43 5.34 3.06 -3.56
C ALA A 43 6.25 2.00 -4.18
N MET A 44 5.73 1.16 -5.07
CA MET A 44 6.51 0.12 -5.77
C MET A 44 7.62 0.72 -6.63
N GLU A 45 7.36 1.80 -7.37
CA GLU A 45 8.39 2.53 -8.13
C GLU A 45 9.53 3.00 -7.22
N LYS A 46 9.21 3.64 -6.09
CA LYS A 46 10.23 4.07 -5.11
C LYS A 46 11.03 2.92 -4.52
N PHE A 47 10.39 1.76 -4.30
CA PHE A 47 11.10 0.57 -3.83
C PHE A 47 12.02 0.00 -4.91
N LYS A 48 11.59 0.00 -6.17
CA LYS A 48 12.41 -0.44 -7.31
C LYS A 48 13.65 0.42 -7.46
N GLU A 49 13.51 1.75 -7.46
CA GLU A 49 14.64 2.68 -7.53
C GLU A 49 15.65 2.48 -6.38
N LYS A 50 15.15 2.26 -5.16
CA LYS A 50 16.01 1.97 -4.01
C LYS A 50 16.73 0.63 -4.15
N ALA A 51 16.04 -0.41 -4.62
CA ALA A 51 16.62 -1.71 -4.86
C ALA A 51 17.72 -1.65 -5.92
N GLU A 52 17.46 -1.00 -7.06
CA GLU A 52 18.45 -0.82 -8.12
C GLU A 52 19.68 -0.03 -7.64
N LYS A 53 19.49 0.99 -6.80
CA LYS A 53 20.60 1.73 -6.18
C LYS A 53 21.42 0.85 -5.24
N LEU A 54 20.77 0.07 -4.39
CA LEU A 54 21.42 -0.86 -3.46
C LEU A 54 22.18 -1.97 -4.21
N GLU A 55 21.63 -2.50 -5.31
CA GLU A 55 22.29 -3.50 -6.14
C GLU A 55 23.59 -2.96 -6.75
N LYS A 56 23.58 -1.73 -7.29
CA LYS A 56 24.78 -1.07 -7.81
C LYS A 56 25.83 -0.84 -6.73
N GLU A 57 25.41 -0.44 -5.54
CA GLU A 57 26.31 -0.22 -4.41
C GLU A 57 26.93 -1.54 -3.92
N LEU A 58 26.13 -2.62 -3.86
CA LEU A 58 26.61 -3.95 -3.55
C LEU A 58 27.61 -4.49 -4.58
N GLU A 59 27.35 -4.28 -5.87
CA GLU A 59 28.26 -4.69 -6.94
C GLU A 59 29.61 -3.99 -6.82
N ARG A 60 29.60 -2.67 -6.56
CA ARG A 60 30.81 -1.90 -6.31
C ARG A 60 31.58 -2.38 -5.07
N LEU A 61 30.90 -2.62 -3.96
CA LEU A 61 31.55 -3.11 -2.75
C LEU A 61 32.10 -4.53 -2.91
N LYS A 62 31.44 -5.37 -3.72
CA LYS A 62 31.94 -6.71 -4.04
C LYS A 62 33.19 -6.67 -4.92
N SER A 63 33.23 -5.79 -5.91
CA SER A 63 34.42 -5.62 -6.75
C SER A 63 35.60 -5.02 -5.98
N GLU A 64 35.34 -4.07 -5.08
CA GLU A 64 36.34 -3.49 -4.18
C GLU A 64 36.88 -4.50 -3.13
N LYS A 65 36.09 -5.52 -2.73
CA LYS A 65 36.52 -6.57 -1.78
C LYS A 65 37.19 -7.79 -2.41
N GLN A 66 37.14 -7.94 -3.74
CA GLN A 66 37.76 -9.04 -4.48
C GLN A 66 39.09 -8.66 -5.14
N SER A 67 39.55 -7.42 -4.97
CA SER A 67 40.86 -6.91 -5.41
C SER A 67 41.81 -6.78 -4.22
#